data_AF-A0A932UFR2-F1
#
_entry.id   AF-A0A932UFR2-F1
#
_cell.length_a   1.000
_cell.length_b   1.000
_cell.length_c   1.000
_cell.angle_alpha   90.00
_cell.angle_beta   90.00
_cell.angle_gamma   90.00
#
_symmetry.space_group_name_H-M   'P 1'
#
loop_
_entity.id
_entity.type
_entity.pdbx_description
1 polymer ?
#
loop_
_entity_poly.entity_id
_entity_poly.type
_entity_poly.pdbx_seq_one_letter_code
_entity_poly.pdbx_strand_id
1 'polypeptide(L)' 'MPEVIIHGDESFEKALKRFKKKCEKAGILSDLRKHRHYEKPSERRKRKENAARRKVRRWRD' A
#
# COMPACT_ATOMS: atom_id res chain seq x y z
N MET A 1 -10.95 -3.91 2.81
CA MET A 1 -10.42 -3.02 3.86
C MET A 1 -9.64 -3.83 4.88
N PRO A 2 -8.66 -3.25 5.60
CA PRO A 2 -7.86 -3.97 6.58
C PRO A 2 -8.65 -4.10 7.89
N GLU A 3 -8.61 -5.28 8.48
CA GLU A 3 -9.27 -5.60 9.75
C GLU A 3 -8.27 -6.27 10.69
N VAL A 4 -8.34 -5.94 11.98
CA VAL A 4 -7.52 -6.57 13.03
C VAL A 4 -8.43 -6.87 14.22
N ILE A 5 -8.50 -8.15 14.57
CA ILE A 5 -9.18 -8.61 15.78
C ILE A 5 -8.15 -8.63 16.91
N ILE A 6 -8.50 -7.98 18.02
CA ILE A 6 -7.68 -7.92 19.23
C ILE A 6 -8.08 -9.10 20.12
N HIS A 7 -7.11 -9.77 20.73
CA HIS A 7 -7.35 -10.85 21.69
C HIS A 7 -6.95 -10.37 23.09
N GLY A 8 -7.51 -10.97 24.14
CA GLY A 8 -7.40 -10.49 25.53
C GLY A 8 -5.96 -10.30 26.03
N ASP A 9 -5.01 -11.02 25.45
CA ASP A 9 -3.59 -10.98 25.84
C ASP A 9 -2.75 -9.95 25.06
N GLU A 10 -3.36 -9.17 24.15
CA GLU A 10 -2.65 -8.21 23.31
C GLU A 10 -2.83 -6.76 23.81
N SER A 11 -1.71 -6.06 24.01
CA SER A 11 -1.71 -4.61 24.24
C SER A 11 -2.19 -3.84 23.00
N PHE A 12 -2.98 -2.80 23.24
CA PHE A 12 -3.53 -1.90 22.21
C PHE A 12 -2.47 -1.40 21.21
N GLU A 13 -1.27 -1.05 21.69
CA GLU A 13 -0.20 -0.55 20.81
C GLU A 13 0.28 -1.60 19.80
N LYS A 14 0.32 -2.88 20.21
CA LYS A 14 0.68 -3.98 19.32
C LYS A 14 -0.41 -4.18 18.26
N ALA A 15 -1.69 -4.15 18.66
CA ALA A 15 -2.81 -4.22 17.74
C ALA A 15 -2.79 -3.08 16.71
N LEU A 16 -2.56 -1.84 17.17
CA LEU A 16 -2.47 -0.66 16.31
C LEU A 16 -1.30 -0.77 15.31
N LYS A 17 -0.15 -1.27 15.75
CA LYS A 17 1.00 -1.51 14.86
C LYS A 17 0.69 -2.54 13.78
N ARG A 18 -0.01 -3.63 14.13
CA ARG A 18 -0.46 -4.65 13.17
C ARG A 18 -1.46 -4.04 12.17
N PHE A 19 -2.39 -3.21 12.64
CA PHE A 19 -3.35 -2.53 11.79
C PHE A 19 -2.68 -1.59 10.79
N LYS A 20 -1.76 -0.72 11.25
CA LYS A 20 -0.97 0.16 10.38
C LYS A 20 -0.22 -0.62 9.31
N LYS A 21 0.43 -1.73 9.68
CA LYS A 21 1.13 -2.62 8.73
C LYS A 21 0.17 -3.27 7.72
N LYS A 22 -1.04 -3.67 8.13
CA LYS A 22 -2.08 -4.18 7.22
C LYS A 22 -2.55 -3.09 6.26
N CYS A 23 -2.76 -1.85 6.71
CA CYS A 23 -3.11 -0.70 5.86
C CYS A 23 -2.02 -0.39 4.82
N GLU A 24 -0.76 -0.42 5.23
CA GLU A 24 0.39 -0.24 4.34
C GLU A 24 0.48 -1.35 3.29
N LYS A 25 0.34 -2.61 3.72
CA LYS A 25 0.37 -3.77 2.81
C LYS A 25 -0.80 -3.75 1.82
N ALA A 26 -1.97 -3.32 2.28
CA ALA A 26 -3.14 -3.15 1.42
C ALA A 26 -2.99 -1.98 0.42
N GLY A 27 -1.96 -1.14 0.56
CA GLY A 27 -1.66 -0.09 -0.41
C GLY A 27 -2.68 1.06 -0.44
N ILE A 28 -3.54 1.17 0.57
CA ILE A 28 -4.69 2.10 0.60
C ILE A 28 -4.26 3.55 0.38
N LEU A 29 -3.17 3.98 1.03
CA LEU A 29 -2.62 5.33 0.85
C LEU A 29 -2.07 5.55 -0.57
N SER A 30 -1.51 4.51 -1.19
CA SER A 30 -1.04 4.59 -2.58
C SER A 30 -2.21 4.70 -3.55
N ASP A 31 -3.29 3.97 -3.30
CA ASP A 31 -4.48 4.03 -4.13
C ASP A 31 -5.22 5.35 -3.98
N LEU A 32 -5.32 5.88 -2.76
CA LEU A 32 -5.88 7.21 -2.51
C LEU A 32 -5.10 8.30 -3.28
N ARG A 33 -3.76 8.22 -3.30
CA ARG A 33 -2.92 9.13 -4.09
C ARG A 33 -3.13 8.98 -5.60
N LYS A 34 -3.32 7.77 -6.11
CA LYS A 34 -3.57 7.50 -7.54
C LYS A 34 -4.92 8.04 -8.01
N HIS A 35 -5.93 8.02 -7.14
CA HIS A 35 -7.31 8.42 -7.49
C HIS A 35 -7.66 9.87 -7.10
N ARG A 36 -6.76 10.58 -6.42
CA ARG A 36 -6.99 11.98 -5.97
C ARG A 36 -7.30 12.95 -7.12
N HIS A 37 -6.80 12.67 -8.32
CA HIS A 37 -7.04 13.48 -9.52
C HIS A 37 -7.22 12.57 -10.72
N TYR A 38 -7.92 13.05 -11.74
CA TYR A 38 -7.99 12.35 -13.01
C TYR A 38 -6.58 12.24 -13.61
N GLU A 39 -6.26 11.04 -14.06
CA GLU A 39 -5.04 10.76 -14.79
C GLU A 39 -5.40 10.20 -16.16
N LYS A 40 -4.82 10.82 -17.19
CA LYS A 40 -4.98 10.37 -18.57
C LYS A 40 -4.55 8.90 -18.73
N PRO A 41 -5.15 8.14 -19.67
CA PRO A 41 -4.78 6.74 -19.90
C PRO A 41 -3.29 6.53 -20.19
N SER A 42 -2.64 7.44 -20.92
CA SER A 42 -1.18 7.45 -21.17
C SER A 42 -0.39 7.55 -19.86
N GLU A 43 -0.80 8.50 -19.01
CA GLU A 43 -0.47 8.68 -17.60
C GLU A 43 -0.34 7.36 -16.85
N ARG A 44 -1.50 6.70 -16.79
CA ARG A 44 -1.71 5.46 -16.07
C ARG A 44 -0.78 4.36 -16.56
N ARG A 45 -0.59 4.24 -17.89
CA ARG A 45 0.30 3.25 -18.52
C ARG A 45 1.76 3.51 -18.15
N LYS A 46 2.24 4.75 -18.30
CA LYS A 46 3.60 5.16 -17.97
C LYS A 46 3.92 4.94 -16.49
N ARG A 47 2.99 5.26 -15.59
CA ARG A 47 3.19 5.01 -14.15
C ARG A 47 3.31 3.52 -13.83
N LYS A 48 2.45 2.67 -14.42
CA LYS A 48 2.50 1.21 -14.22
C LYS A 48 3.83 0.62 -14.69
N GLU A 49 4.31 1.03 -15.86
CA GLU A 49 5.59 0.57 -16.40
C GLU A 49 6.77 0.99 -15.51
N ASN A 50 6.81 2.26 -15.09
CA ASN A 50 7.84 2.74 -14.19
C ASN A 50 7.84 2.00 -12.83
N ALA A 51 6.66 1.69 -12.30
CA ALA A 51 6.54 0.90 -11.07
C ALA A 51 7.08 -0.52 -11.25
N ALA A 52 6.80 -1.16 -12.39
CA ALA A 52 7.33 -2.49 -12.72
C ALA A 52 8.85 -2.46 -12.87
N ARG A 53 9.41 -1.50 -13.62
CA ARG A 53 10.87 -1.31 -13.78
C ARG A 53 11.57 -1.10 -12.44
N ARG A 54 11.02 -0.25 -11.57
CA ARG A 54 11.54 -0.03 -10.22
C ARG A 54 11.52 -1.31 -9.37
N LYS A 55 10.46 -2.10 -9.48
CA LYS A 55 10.36 -3.39 -8.76
C LYS A 55 11.47 -4.33 -9.24
N VAL A 56 11.65 -4.51 -10.55
CA VAL A 56 12.70 -5.37 -11.11
C VAL A 56 14.10 -4.94 -10.67
N ARG A 57 14.39 -3.63 -10.70
CA ARG A 57 15.69 -3.10 -10.23
C ARG A 57 15.96 -3.47 -8.78
N ARG A 58 14.96 -3.30 -7.89
CA ARG A 58 15.08 -3.66 -6.46
C ARG A 58 15.39 -5.15 -6.21
N TRP A 59 15.04 -6.05 -7.13
CA TRP A 59 15.37 -7.48 -6.99
C TRP A 59 16.76 -7.84 -7.51
N ARG A 60 17.37 -6.96 -8.32
CA ARG A 60 18.69 -7.17 -8.91
C ARG A 60 19.82 -6.59 -8.05
N ASP A 61 19.51 -5.58 -7.25
CA ASP A 61 20.36 -5.03 -6.18
C ASP A 61 20.20 -5.85 -4.90
#